data_AF-A0A373W666-F1
#
_entry.id   AF-A0A373W666-F1
#
_cell.length_a   1.000
_cell.length_b   1.000
_cell.length_c   1.000
_cell.angle_alpha   90.00
_cell.angle_beta   90.00
_cell.angle_gamma   90.00
#
_symmetry.space_group_name_H-M   'P 1'
#
loop_
_entity.id
_entity.type
_entity.pdbx_description
1 polymer ?
#
loop_
_entity_poly.entity_id
_entity_poly.type
_entity_poly.pdbx_seq_one_letter_code
_entity_poly.pdbx_strand_id
1 'polypeptide(L)' 'MSWLGGKKALRDAVLARFPPYYERYIEVFGGAGWVLFHKPPGMDFEVYNDFNG' A
#
# COMPACT_ATOMS: atom_id res chain seq x y z
N MET A 1 -14.12 -2.36 -5.96
CA MET A 1 -13.85 -3.78 -6.25
C MET A 1 -13.54 -4.51 -4.95
N SER A 2 -14.02 -5.75 -4.79
CA SER A 2 -13.71 -6.61 -3.65
C SER A 2 -12.64 -7.63 -4.07
N TRP A 3 -11.53 -7.70 -3.33
CA TRP A 3 -10.43 -8.63 -3.59
C TRP A 3 -10.21 -9.53 -2.37
N LEU A 4 -10.01 -10.83 -2.59
CA LEU A 4 -9.71 -11.77 -1.53
C LEU A 4 -8.35 -11.40 -0.89
N GLY A 5 -8.30 -11.27 0.44
CA GLY A 5 -7.11 -10.76 1.13
C GLY A 5 -6.97 -9.23 1.13
N GLY A 6 -8.03 -8.50 0.78
CA GLY A 6 -8.03 -7.03 0.80
C GLY A 6 -7.68 -6.46 2.18
N LYS A 7 -6.61 -5.68 2.26
CA LYS A 7 -6.10 -5.07 3.51
C LYS A 7 -6.92 -3.86 4.00
N LYS A 8 -8.17 -3.67 3.53
CA LYS A 8 -9.01 -2.50 3.87
C LYS A 8 -9.13 -2.30 5.39
N ALA A 9 -9.45 -3.34 6.14
CA ALA A 9 -9.64 -3.24 7.60
C ALA A 9 -8.32 -3.05 8.37
N LEU A 10 -7.18 -3.37 7.75
CA LEU A 10 -5.86 -3.37 8.40
C LEU A 10 -4.97 -2.19 7.97
N ARG A 11 -5.38 -1.41 6.98
CA ARG A 11 -4.54 -0.34 6.38
C ARG A 11 -4.01 0.66 7.41
N ASP A 12 -4.80 1.07 8.39
CA ASP A 12 -4.36 2.00 9.45
C ASP A 12 -3.27 1.38 10.34
N ALA A 13 -3.45 0.11 10.72
CA ALA A 13 -2.46 -0.62 11.52
C ALA A 13 -1.16 -0.87 10.74
N VAL A 14 -1.25 -1.08 9.43
CA VAL A 14 -0.10 -1.21 8.54
C VAL A 14 0.68 0.11 8.47
N LEU A 15 0.00 1.23 8.22
CA LEU A 15 0.63 2.55 8.17
C LEU A 15 1.30 2.94 9.49
N ALA A 16 0.68 2.62 10.63
CA ALA A 16 1.25 2.88 11.95
C ALA A 16 2.58 2.14 12.20
N ARG A 17 2.94 1.15 11.38
CA ARG A 17 4.18 0.37 11.45
C ARG A 17 5.16 0.73 10.34
N PHE A 18 4.85 1.72 9.50
CA PHE A 18 5.81 2.19 8.52
C PHE A 18 7.04 2.77 9.22
N PRO A 19 8.22 2.66 8.59
CA PRO A 19 9.39 3.36 9.08
C PRO A 19 9.09 4.87 9.14
N PRO A 20 9.67 5.60 10.10
CA PRO A 20 9.40 7.03 10.27
C PRO A 20 9.86 7.87 9.07
N TYR A 21 10.79 7.35 8.26
CA TYR A 21 11.26 7.96 7.04
C TYR A 21 11.57 6.90 5.98
N TYR A 22 11.18 7.17 4.74
CA TYR A 22 11.49 6.39 3.55
C TYR A 22 11.28 7.26 2.31
N GLU A 23 12.07 7.02 1.26
CA GLU A 23 11.96 7.77 -0.02
C GLU A 23 11.20 6.99 -1.09
N ARG A 24 11.01 5.69 -0.90
CA ARG A 24 10.36 4.79 -1.85
C ARG A 24 9.39 3.87 -1.15
N TYR A 25 8.20 3.74 -1.70
CA TYR A 25 7.22 2.74 -1.30
C TYR A 25 7.05 1.72 -2.42
N ILE A 26 7.16 0.44 -2.09
CA ILE A 26 7.07 -0.66 -3.06
C ILE A 26 5.96 -1.60 -2.58
N GLU A 27 4.81 -1.60 -3.27
CA GLU A 27 3.76 -2.59 -3.03
C GLU A 27 3.92 -3.73 -4.04
N VAL A 28 4.66 -4.76 -3.61
CA VAL A 28 5.01 -5.93 -4.45
C VAL A 28 3.79 -6.80 -4.79
N PHE A 29 2.78 -6.80 -3.91
CA PHE A 29 1.50 -7.50 -4.08
C PHE A 29 0.36 -6.50 -3.94
N GLY A 30 0.04 -5.84 -5.06
CA GLY A 30 -0.88 -4.72 -5.15
C GLY A 30 -2.32 -5.03 -4.72
N GLY A 31 -2.89 -6.11 -5.25
CA GLY A 31 -4.30 -6.46 -5.15
C GLY A 31 -5.19 -5.26 -5.44
N ALA A 32 -6.05 -4.90 -4.49
CA ALA A 32 -6.90 -3.72 -4.60
C ALA A 32 -6.25 -2.39 -4.16
N GLY A 33 -4.93 -2.36 -3.93
CA GLY A 33 -4.17 -1.13 -3.60
C GLY A 33 -4.54 -0.47 -2.27
N TRP A 34 -5.07 -1.23 -1.30
CA TRP A 34 -5.63 -0.66 -0.06
C TRP A 34 -4.61 0.08 0.82
N VAL A 35 -3.31 -0.20 0.68
CA VAL A 35 -2.26 0.51 1.42
C VAL A 35 -1.71 1.65 0.58
N LEU A 36 -1.34 1.40 -0.69
CA LEU A 36 -0.91 2.43 -1.62
C LEU A 36 -1.86 3.64 -1.68
N PHE A 37 -3.17 3.42 -1.80
CA PHE A 37 -4.13 4.53 -1.94
C PHE A 37 -4.57 5.15 -0.60
N HIS A 38 -4.19 4.56 0.53
CA HIS A 38 -4.53 5.07 1.86
C HIS A 38 -3.36 5.77 2.55
N LYS A 39 -2.11 5.47 2.16
CA LYS A 39 -0.95 6.20 2.67
C LYS A 39 -1.01 7.68 2.23
N PRO A 40 -0.35 8.60 2.95
CA PRO A 40 -0.22 9.99 2.51
C PRO A 40 0.43 10.08 1.10
N PRO A 41 -0.14 10.86 0.17
CA PRO A 41 0.41 11.01 -1.18
C PRO A 41 1.59 11.97 -1.22
N GLY A 42 2.51 11.77 -2.17
CA GLY A 42 3.54 12.75 -2.54
C GLY A 42 4.77 12.84 -1.62
N MET A 43 4.93 11.91 -0.68
CA MET A 43 6.07 11.88 0.25
C MET A 43 7.25 11.03 -0.26
N ASP A 44 7.04 10.26 -1.32
CA ASP A 44 7.88 9.14 -1.73
C ASP A 44 7.62 8.75 -3.19
N PHE A 45 8.57 8.04 -3.80
CA PHE A 45 8.41 7.43 -5.11
C PHE A 45 7.71 6.06 -4.98
N GLU A 46 6.56 5.93 -5.62
CA GLU A 46 5.68 4.76 -5.52
C GLU A 46 5.96 3.75 -6.64
N VAL A 47 6.20 2.49 -6.29
CA VAL A 47 6.30 1.36 -7.21
C VAL A 47 5.18 0.38 -6.90
N TYR A 48 4.30 0.16 -7.88
CA TYR A 48 3.20 -0.79 -7.77
C TYR A 48 3.47 -2.01 -8.65
N ASN A 49 3.30 -3.20 -8.09
CA ASN A 49 3.31 -4.45 -8.82
C ASN A 49 2.13 -5.32 -8.39
N ASP A 50 1.42 -5.86 -9.36
CA ASP A 50 0.53 -7.01 -9.17
C ASP A 50 0.67 -7.95 -10.35
N PHE A 51 0.63 -9.25 -10.10
CA PHE A 51 0.69 -10.26 -11.16
C PHE A 51 -0.59 -10.26 -12.03
N ASN A 52 -1.74 -9.92 -11.45
CA ASN A 52 -3.07 -10.03 -12.06
C ASN A 52 -3.65 -8.70 -12.58
N GLY A 53 -3.02 -7.55 -12.27
CA GLY A 53 -3.46 -6.23 -12.75
C GLY A 53 -4.48 -5.56 -11.84
#